data_AF-A0A5A9GHI5-F1
#
_entry.id   AF-A0A5A9GHI5-F1
#
_cell.length_a   1.000
_cell.length_b   1.000
_cell.length_c   1.000
_cell.angle_alpha   90.00
_cell.angle_beta   90.00
_cell.angle_gamma   90.00
#
_symmetry.space_group_name_H-M   'P 1'
#
loop_
_entity.id
_entity.type
_entity.pdbx_description
1 polymer ?
#
loop_
_entity_poly.entity_id
_entity_poly.type
_entity_poly.pdbx_seq_one_letter_code
_entity_poly.pdbx_strand_id
1 'polypeptide(L)'
;MAVIDVRGDAERVFNALKDGGIAIFPNDVGYALMGGSEDAVKRINSAKGRGGHKRNAFLCGLDTQRELHVLDARSREMIEAITSDYDLPLGAVAPFDPGHPMLRNVPPGLLATSTAHGTLAMLLNAGPLFREICRLSRDNLHPIFGSSANLTGTGPKFRVDDIQPAIREIADITVDYGIRKYHTYKRSATIVRFPELEVVRIGSCYELVADVLRRHFKVELPDDPGTDANPSGHLQEFALPDLSAG
;
A
#
# COMPACT_ATOMS: atom_id res chain seq x y z
N MET A 1 -5.39 -17.71 -25.73
CA MET A 1 -4.31 -16.98 -25.02
C MET A 1 -4.98 -16.04 -24.04
N ALA A 2 -4.44 -15.88 -22.83
CA ALA A 2 -4.94 -14.88 -21.90
C ALA A 2 -4.67 -13.48 -22.47
N VAL A 3 -5.60 -12.54 -22.27
CA VAL A 3 -5.43 -11.14 -22.71
C VAL A 3 -4.37 -10.43 -21.88
N ILE A 4 -4.14 -10.89 -20.64
CA ILE A 4 -3.20 -10.32 -19.69
C ILE A 4 -2.11 -11.35 -19.37
N ASP A 5 -0.85 -10.94 -19.47
CA ASP A 5 0.31 -11.73 -19.02
C ASP A 5 0.82 -11.21 -17.67
N VAL A 6 0.17 -11.67 -16.59
CA VAL A 6 0.49 -11.22 -15.23
C VAL A 6 1.95 -11.50 -14.85
N ARG A 7 2.50 -12.65 -15.25
CA ARG A 7 3.87 -13.03 -14.87
C ARG A 7 4.89 -12.21 -15.63
N GLY A 8 4.76 -12.11 -16.96
CA GLY A 8 5.65 -11.30 -17.77
C GLY A 8 5.59 -9.82 -17.39
N ASP A 9 4.41 -9.30 -17.05
CA ASP A 9 4.26 -7.91 -16.58
C ASP A 9 4.91 -7.69 -15.22
N ALA A 10 4.75 -8.62 -14.28
CA ALA A 10 5.39 -8.57 -12.97
C ALA A 10 6.92 -8.60 -13.09
N GLU A 11 7.47 -9.45 -13.97
CA GLU A 11 8.91 -9.53 -14.22
C GLU A 11 9.46 -8.22 -14.79
N ARG A 12 8.78 -7.62 -15.78
CA ARG A 12 9.21 -6.32 -16.34
C ARG A 12 9.15 -5.20 -15.30
N VAL A 13 8.08 -5.15 -14.51
CA VAL A 13 7.95 -4.17 -13.42
C VAL A 13 9.04 -4.37 -12.37
N PHE A 14 9.25 -5.62 -11.93
CA PHE A 14 10.23 -5.93 -10.91
C PHE A 14 11.66 -5.60 -11.36
N ASN A 15 12.03 -5.93 -12.61
CA ASN A 15 13.33 -5.60 -13.16
C ASN A 15 13.55 -4.09 -13.22
N ALA A 16 12.56 -3.31 -13.68
CA ALA A 16 12.65 -1.85 -13.69
C ALA A 16 12.87 -1.28 -12.28
N LEU A 17 12.16 -1.79 -11.27
CA LEU A 17 12.32 -1.37 -9.88
C LEU A 17 13.70 -1.75 -9.31
N LYS A 18 14.16 -2.97 -9.60
CA LYS A 18 15.46 -3.50 -9.18
C LYS A 18 16.64 -2.72 -9.77
N ASP A 19 16.48 -2.25 -11.00
CA ASP A 19 17.46 -1.43 -11.72
C ASP A 19 17.42 0.06 -11.28
N GLY A 20 16.62 0.39 -10.27
CA GLY A 20 16.53 1.73 -9.68
C GLY A 20 15.51 2.65 -10.34
N GLY A 21 14.68 2.13 -11.24
CA GLY A 21 13.59 2.84 -11.89
C GLY A 21 12.32 2.97 -11.04
N ILE A 22 11.33 3.61 -11.62
CA ILE A 22 10.00 3.90 -11.06
C ILE A 22 8.95 3.21 -11.92
N ALA A 23 8.03 2.48 -11.27
CA ALA A 23 6.96 1.77 -11.97
C ALA A 23 5.58 2.33 -11.61
N ILE A 24 4.73 2.46 -12.63
CA ILE A 24 3.28 2.56 -12.49
C ILE A 24 2.64 1.22 -12.85
N PHE A 25 1.83 0.67 -11.95
CA PHE A 25 1.12 -0.58 -12.24
C PHE A 25 -0.22 -0.67 -11.51
N PRO A 26 -1.16 -1.46 -12.04
CA PRO A 26 -2.47 -1.61 -11.46
C PRO A 26 -2.46 -2.52 -10.23
N ASN A 27 -3.30 -2.17 -9.25
CA ASN A 27 -3.78 -3.04 -8.20
C ASN A 27 -5.31 -2.90 -8.10
N ASP A 28 -5.99 -3.71 -7.28
CA ASP A 28 -7.45 -3.73 -7.26
C ASP A 28 -8.09 -2.43 -6.74
N VAL A 29 -7.34 -1.64 -5.96
CA VAL A 29 -7.78 -0.38 -5.34
C VAL A 29 -7.19 0.88 -6.01
N GLY A 30 -6.65 0.74 -7.23
CA GLY A 30 -6.13 1.85 -8.04
C GLY A 30 -4.80 1.54 -8.73
N TYR A 31 -4.10 2.57 -9.19
CA TYR A 31 -2.74 2.47 -9.70
C TYR A 31 -1.72 2.86 -8.63
N ALA A 32 -0.63 2.10 -8.53
CA ALA A 32 0.50 2.36 -7.65
C ALA A 32 1.63 3.06 -8.42
N LEU A 33 2.42 3.87 -7.71
CA LEU A 33 3.67 4.48 -8.15
C LEU A 33 4.75 4.07 -7.15
N MET A 34 5.67 3.22 -7.59
CA MET A 34 6.59 2.49 -6.71
C MET A 34 8.05 2.64 -7.16
N GLY A 35 8.97 2.56 -6.20
CA GLY A 35 10.41 2.54 -6.42
C GLY A 35 11.10 1.50 -5.53
N GLY A 36 12.22 0.94 -6.02
CA GLY A 36 13.06 -0.03 -5.31
C GLY A 36 14.35 0.55 -4.70
N SER A 37 14.56 1.87 -4.83
CA SER A 37 15.77 2.57 -4.38
C SER A 37 15.44 3.89 -3.67
N GLU A 38 16.38 4.39 -2.89
CA GLU A 38 16.23 5.68 -2.21
C GLU A 38 16.03 6.83 -3.21
N ASP A 39 16.77 6.84 -4.31
CA ASP A 39 16.67 7.86 -5.35
C ASP A 39 15.32 7.83 -6.07
N ALA A 40 14.81 6.63 -6.40
CA ALA A 40 13.49 6.47 -6.99
C ALA A 40 12.39 7.02 -6.04
N VAL A 41 12.45 6.67 -4.76
CA VAL A 41 11.45 7.12 -3.78
C VAL A 41 11.55 8.62 -3.50
N LYS A 42 12.75 9.20 -3.49
CA LYS A 42 12.93 10.67 -3.44
C LYS A 42 12.28 11.34 -4.62
N ARG A 43 12.54 10.89 -5.85
CA ARG A 43 11.90 11.41 -7.08
C ARG A 43 10.38 11.32 -7.01
N ILE A 44 9.84 10.17 -6.57
CA ILE A 44 8.40 9.96 -6.34
C ILE A 44 7.85 11.00 -5.34
N ASN A 45 8.48 11.16 -4.18
CA ASN A 45 8.02 12.07 -3.14
C ASN A 45 8.03 13.53 -3.63
N SER A 46 9.09 13.94 -4.33
CA SER A 46 9.22 15.28 -4.92
C SER A 46 8.15 15.55 -5.98
N ALA A 47 7.99 14.65 -6.96
CA ALA A 47 7.00 14.80 -8.04
C ALA A 47 5.56 14.86 -7.52
N LYS A 48 5.26 14.13 -6.45
CA LYS A 48 3.94 14.12 -5.82
C LYS A 48 3.67 15.32 -4.92
N GLY A 49 4.67 16.15 -4.60
CA GLY A 49 4.56 17.22 -3.61
C GLY A 49 4.19 16.69 -2.22
N ARG A 50 4.79 15.57 -1.78
CA ARG A 50 4.45 14.96 -0.49
C ARG A 50 5.07 15.76 0.66
N GLY A 51 4.26 16.10 1.66
CA GLY A 51 4.72 16.67 2.93
C GLY A 51 5.33 15.61 3.86
N GLY A 52 6.14 16.05 4.82
CA GLY A 52 6.88 15.20 5.76
C GLY A 52 6.04 14.27 6.64
N HIS A 53 4.72 14.49 6.76
CA HIS A 53 3.79 13.61 7.50
C HIS A 53 3.29 12.40 6.69
N LYS A 54 3.54 12.37 5.37
CA LYS A 54 3.01 11.32 4.49
C LYS A 54 3.98 10.14 4.40
N ARG A 55 3.59 8.96 4.89
CA ARG A 55 4.41 7.73 4.81
C ARG A 55 4.19 6.91 3.54
N ASN A 56 5.25 6.36 2.97
CA ASN A 56 5.16 5.39 1.89
C ASN A 56 4.77 4.03 2.45
N ALA A 57 3.97 3.28 1.70
CA ALA A 57 3.63 1.91 2.04
C ALA A 57 4.72 0.96 1.53
N PHE A 58 4.98 -0.07 2.30
CA PHE A 58 5.79 -1.21 1.88
C PHE A 58 4.93 -2.20 1.10
N LEU A 59 5.39 -2.59 -0.08
CA LEU A 59 4.72 -3.58 -0.92
C LEU A 59 5.10 -4.98 -0.44
N CYS A 60 4.12 -5.77 0.03
CA CYS A 60 4.41 -7.13 0.47
C CYS A 60 3.22 -8.09 0.32
N GLY A 61 3.53 -9.38 0.35
CA GLY A 61 2.54 -10.44 0.48
C GLY A 61 2.32 -10.81 1.95
N LEU A 62 1.31 -11.66 2.19
CA LEU A 62 0.93 -12.08 3.53
C LEU A 62 2.07 -12.77 4.29
N ASP A 63 2.87 -13.61 3.62
CA ASP A 63 4.01 -14.29 4.25
C ASP A 63 5.05 -13.31 4.77
N THR A 64 5.42 -12.31 3.95
CA THR A 64 6.33 -11.25 4.39
C THR A 64 5.69 -10.42 5.50
N GLN A 65 4.39 -10.11 5.43
CA GLN A 65 3.72 -9.37 6.50
C GLN A 65 3.76 -10.13 7.83
N ARG A 66 3.49 -11.44 7.84
CA ARG A 66 3.53 -12.28 9.05
C ARG A 66 4.89 -12.30 9.72
N GLU A 67 5.97 -12.27 8.94
CA GLU A 67 7.34 -12.29 9.44
C GLU A 67 7.81 -10.91 9.93
N LEU A 68 7.34 -9.84 9.29
CA LEU A 68 7.84 -8.49 9.51
C LEU A 68 7.01 -7.73 10.56
N HIS A 69 5.69 -7.88 10.59
CA HIS A 69 4.85 -7.27 11.62
C HIS A 69 4.91 -8.06 12.92
N VAL A 70 5.17 -7.36 14.02
CA VAL A 70 5.19 -7.92 15.37
C VAL A 70 3.79 -7.80 15.96
N LEU A 71 3.00 -8.87 15.81
CA LEU A 71 1.59 -8.92 16.18
C LEU A 71 1.27 -10.14 17.04
N ASP A 72 0.24 -10.00 17.87
CA ASP A 72 -0.35 -11.13 18.60
C ASP A 72 -1.12 -12.07 17.66
N ALA A 73 -1.50 -13.24 18.17
CA ALA A 73 -2.23 -14.24 17.37
C ALA A 73 -3.56 -13.69 16.85
N ARG A 74 -4.31 -12.96 17.69
CA ARG A 74 -5.62 -12.41 17.34
C ARG A 74 -5.54 -11.41 16.19
N SER A 75 -4.57 -10.49 16.19
CA SER A 75 -4.40 -9.53 15.11
C SER A 75 -4.00 -10.21 13.79
N ARG A 76 -3.15 -11.24 13.86
CA ARG A 76 -2.79 -12.04 12.68
C ARG A 76 -4.01 -12.75 12.11
N GLU A 77 -4.80 -13.43 12.94
CA GLU A 77 -6.04 -14.10 12.51
C GLU A 77 -7.03 -13.13 11.85
N MET A 78 -7.17 -11.91 12.37
CA MET A 78 -8.01 -10.88 11.75
C MET A 78 -7.52 -10.50 10.34
N ILE A 79 -6.22 -10.22 10.19
CA ILE A 79 -5.63 -9.88 8.89
C ILE A 79 -5.79 -11.03 7.90
N GLU A 80 -5.56 -12.27 8.35
CA GLU A 80 -5.70 -13.47 7.53
C GLU A 80 -7.14 -13.73 7.11
N ALA A 81 -8.11 -13.59 8.03
CA ALA A 81 -9.52 -13.71 7.69
C ALA A 81 -9.93 -12.69 6.62
N ILE A 82 -9.53 -11.42 6.78
CA ILE A 82 -9.84 -10.37 5.80
C ILE A 82 -9.21 -10.68 4.43
N THR A 83 -7.92 -11.03 4.42
CA THR A 83 -7.13 -11.07 3.18
C THR A 83 -7.14 -12.42 2.47
N SER A 84 -7.21 -13.53 3.21
CA SER A 84 -7.14 -14.90 2.67
C SER A 84 -8.51 -15.54 2.57
N ASP A 85 -9.32 -15.49 3.63
CA ASP A 85 -10.63 -16.16 3.62
C ASP A 85 -11.68 -15.37 2.82
N TYR A 86 -11.65 -14.03 2.94
CA TYR A 86 -12.60 -13.14 2.27
C TYR A 86 -12.04 -12.47 1.00
N ASP A 87 -10.77 -12.70 0.66
CA ASP A 87 -10.10 -12.14 -0.53
C ASP A 87 -10.27 -10.61 -0.66
N LEU A 88 -10.15 -9.88 0.45
CA LEU A 88 -10.28 -8.42 0.48
C LEU A 88 -8.91 -7.72 0.56
N PRO A 89 -8.73 -6.57 -0.11
CA PRO A 89 -7.53 -5.75 0.06
C PRO A 89 -7.54 -5.06 1.42
N LEU A 90 -6.37 -5.01 2.08
CA LEU A 90 -6.23 -4.38 3.39
C LEU A 90 -4.90 -3.63 3.49
N GLY A 91 -4.95 -2.38 3.94
CA GLY A 91 -3.80 -1.70 4.50
C GLY A 91 -3.65 -2.04 5.98
N ALA A 92 -2.57 -2.70 6.37
CA ALA A 92 -2.26 -3.00 7.76
C ALA A 92 -1.11 -2.12 8.23
N VAL A 93 -1.30 -1.43 9.35
CA VAL A 93 -0.23 -0.67 10.03
C VAL A 93 0.04 -1.32 11.37
N ALA A 94 1.28 -1.70 11.65
CA ALA A 94 1.61 -2.39 12.90
C ALA A 94 3.07 -2.16 13.28
N PRO A 95 3.46 -2.41 14.55
CA PRO A 95 4.85 -2.57 14.92
C PRO A 95 5.56 -3.59 14.02
N PHE A 96 6.84 -3.39 13.75
CA PHE A 96 7.60 -4.26 12.85
C PHE A 96 8.99 -4.59 13.38
N ASP A 97 9.57 -5.70 12.92
CA ASP A 97 10.95 -6.09 13.21
C ASP A 97 11.92 -5.40 12.23
N PRO A 98 12.72 -4.41 12.67
CA PRO A 98 13.72 -3.78 11.81
C PRO A 98 14.88 -4.70 11.44
N GLY A 99 15.06 -5.82 12.15
CA GLY A 99 16.09 -6.84 11.88
C GLY A 99 15.75 -7.79 10.74
N HIS A 100 14.54 -7.72 10.19
CA HIS A 100 14.08 -8.63 9.15
C HIS A 100 14.94 -8.55 7.87
N PRO A 101 15.30 -9.67 7.21
CA PRO A 101 16.18 -9.68 6.04
C PRO A 101 15.75 -8.74 4.90
N MET A 102 14.44 -8.57 4.67
CA MET A 102 13.90 -7.62 3.68
C MET A 102 14.28 -6.16 3.93
N LEU A 103 14.52 -5.78 5.19
CA LEU A 103 14.83 -4.40 5.57
C LEU A 103 16.33 -4.15 5.76
N ARG A 104 17.15 -5.20 5.86
CA ARG A 104 18.59 -5.09 6.15
C ARG A 104 19.35 -4.14 5.20
N ASN A 105 18.95 -4.11 3.93
CA ASN A 105 19.60 -3.30 2.90
C ASN A 105 18.82 -2.02 2.55
N VAL A 106 17.78 -1.69 3.31
CA VAL A 106 17.03 -0.43 3.13
C VAL A 106 17.83 0.71 3.76
N PRO A 107 18.17 1.76 3.01
CA PRO A 107 18.83 2.93 3.59
C PRO A 107 17.97 3.55 4.72
N PRO A 108 18.57 3.96 5.85
CA PRO A 108 17.81 4.51 6.97
C PRO A 108 16.89 5.68 6.59
N GLY A 109 17.35 6.55 5.68
CA GLY A 109 16.56 7.67 5.17
C GLY A 109 15.30 7.21 4.41
N LEU A 110 15.41 6.14 3.62
CA LEU A 110 14.27 5.55 2.93
C LEU A 110 13.27 4.93 3.92
N LEU A 111 13.77 4.16 4.90
CA LEU A 111 12.93 3.54 5.92
C LEU A 111 12.17 4.59 6.73
N ALA A 112 12.82 5.69 7.13
CA ALA A 112 12.20 6.79 7.87
C ALA A 112 10.99 7.40 7.13
N THR A 113 11.04 7.50 5.79
CA THR A 113 9.90 8.00 4.99
C THR A 113 8.72 7.02 4.91
N SER A 114 8.89 5.78 5.38
CA SER A 114 7.89 4.71 5.33
C SER A 114 7.39 4.29 6.73
N THR A 115 8.05 4.76 7.79
CA THR A 115 7.74 4.38 9.17
C THR A 115 7.33 5.57 10.04
N ALA A 116 6.45 5.34 11.03
CA ALA A 116 6.13 6.33 12.05
C ALA A 116 5.82 5.63 13.37
N HIS A 117 6.35 6.15 14.49
CA HIS A 117 6.16 5.60 15.83
C HIS A 117 6.44 4.09 15.92
N GLY A 118 7.51 3.62 15.26
CA GLY A 118 7.88 2.20 15.23
C GLY A 118 6.94 1.30 14.42
N THR A 119 6.03 1.88 13.64
CA THR A 119 5.08 1.13 12.79
C THR A 119 5.42 1.23 11.32
N LEU A 120 5.03 0.21 10.55
CA LEU A 120 5.19 0.12 9.09
C LEU A 120 3.85 -0.20 8.45
N ALA A 121 3.46 0.61 7.46
CA ALA A 121 2.24 0.39 6.68
C ALA A 121 2.50 -0.57 5.51
N MET A 122 1.64 -1.59 5.37
CA MET A 122 1.71 -2.60 4.32
C MET A 122 0.36 -2.71 3.60
N LEU A 123 0.37 -2.75 2.26
CA LEU A 123 -0.82 -3.07 1.48
C LEU A 123 -0.82 -4.57 1.15
N LEU A 124 -1.91 -5.25 1.48
CA LEU A 124 -2.10 -6.67 1.33
C LEU A 124 -3.24 -6.97 0.36
N ASN A 125 -3.12 -8.11 -0.33
CA ASN A 125 -4.13 -8.71 -1.20
C ASN A 125 -4.81 -7.73 -2.20
N ALA A 126 -4.01 -6.99 -2.96
CA ALA A 126 -4.50 -6.01 -3.93
C ALA A 126 -4.48 -6.52 -5.39
N GLY A 127 -4.71 -7.81 -5.60
CA GLY A 127 -4.89 -8.42 -6.93
C GLY A 127 -3.68 -9.20 -7.48
N PRO A 128 -3.83 -9.85 -8.66
CA PRO A 128 -2.87 -10.84 -9.17
C PRO A 128 -1.48 -10.27 -9.51
N LEU A 129 -1.41 -9.14 -10.23
CA LEU A 129 -0.14 -8.49 -10.57
C LEU A 129 0.61 -8.03 -9.31
N PHE A 130 -0.12 -7.43 -8.37
CA PHE A 130 0.43 -7.01 -7.08
C PHE A 130 1.05 -8.20 -6.34
N ARG A 131 0.34 -9.33 -6.27
CA ARG A 131 0.80 -10.55 -5.61
C ARG A 131 2.09 -11.10 -6.24
N GLU A 132 2.17 -11.11 -7.57
CA GLU A 132 3.36 -11.62 -8.26
C GLU A 132 4.58 -10.70 -8.07
N ILE A 133 4.40 -9.37 -8.07
CA ILE A 133 5.48 -8.42 -7.76
C ILE A 133 5.94 -8.61 -6.30
N CYS A 134 5.02 -8.80 -5.35
CA CYS A 134 5.36 -9.08 -3.96
C CYS A 134 6.17 -10.38 -3.81
N ARG A 135 5.84 -11.42 -4.58
CA ARG A 135 6.61 -12.67 -4.62
C ARG A 135 8.03 -12.41 -5.11
N LEU A 136 8.19 -11.72 -6.24
CA LEU A 136 9.51 -11.38 -6.80
C LEU A 136 10.35 -10.53 -5.82
N SER A 137 9.73 -9.55 -5.17
CA SER A 137 10.33 -8.72 -4.12
C SER A 137 10.88 -9.57 -2.97
N ARG A 138 10.06 -10.51 -2.45
CA ARG A 138 10.45 -11.43 -1.39
C ARG A 138 11.60 -12.36 -1.82
N ASP A 139 11.46 -13.02 -2.96
CA ASP A 139 12.43 -14.01 -3.45
C ASP A 139 13.83 -13.40 -3.72
N ASN A 140 13.87 -12.10 -4.01
CA ASN A 140 15.11 -11.36 -4.27
C ASN A 140 15.59 -10.52 -3.07
N LEU A 141 14.88 -10.54 -1.94
CA LEU A 141 15.10 -9.63 -0.80
C LEU A 141 15.23 -8.16 -1.23
N HIS A 142 14.41 -7.76 -2.20
CA HIS A 142 14.43 -6.43 -2.80
C HIS A 142 13.17 -5.64 -2.38
N PRO A 143 13.28 -4.75 -1.38
CA PRO A 143 12.15 -4.03 -0.82
C PRO A 143 11.62 -2.95 -1.76
N ILE A 144 10.30 -2.85 -1.90
CA ILE A 144 9.63 -1.90 -2.79
C ILE A 144 8.74 -0.98 -1.95
N PHE A 145 8.91 0.33 -2.14
CA PHE A 145 8.16 1.36 -1.41
C PHE A 145 7.47 2.31 -2.37
N GLY A 146 6.33 2.85 -1.93
CA GLY A 146 5.62 3.85 -2.71
C GLY A 146 4.22 4.13 -2.22
N SER A 147 3.39 4.65 -3.11
CA SER A 147 1.99 5.00 -2.81
C SER A 147 1.17 5.03 -4.10
N SER A 148 -0.09 5.45 -4.02
CA SER A 148 -0.95 5.57 -5.21
C SER A 148 -0.36 6.55 -6.25
N ALA A 149 -0.60 6.28 -7.53
CA ALA A 149 -0.11 7.07 -8.66
C ALA A 149 -0.96 8.33 -8.89
N ASN A 150 -0.80 9.33 -8.02
CA ASN A 150 -1.51 10.61 -8.10
C ASN A 150 -0.72 11.73 -7.39
N LEU A 151 -0.97 12.98 -7.76
CA LEU A 151 -0.51 14.12 -6.95
C LEU A 151 -1.12 14.06 -5.55
N THR A 152 -0.36 14.46 -4.52
CA THR A 152 -0.83 14.46 -3.13
C THR A 152 -2.16 15.21 -2.99
N GLY A 153 -3.10 14.64 -2.23
CA GLY A 153 -4.42 15.25 -2.00
C GLY A 153 -5.46 15.08 -3.12
N THR A 154 -5.09 14.53 -4.28
CA THR A 154 -6.01 14.45 -5.45
C THR A 154 -6.78 13.13 -5.58
N GLY A 155 -6.70 12.25 -4.57
CA GLY A 155 -7.31 10.92 -4.58
C GLY A 155 -6.63 9.92 -5.54
N PRO A 156 -6.84 8.60 -5.32
CA PRO A 156 -6.27 7.57 -6.18
C PRO A 156 -6.84 7.66 -7.60
N LYS A 157 -6.05 7.21 -8.58
CA LYS A 157 -6.50 7.05 -9.97
C LYS A 157 -6.74 5.58 -10.26
N PHE A 158 -7.81 5.31 -11.00
CA PHE A 158 -8.27 3.95 -11.30
C PHE A 158 -8.10 3.60 -12.78
N ARG A 159 -7.53 4.48 -13.59
CA ARG A 159 -7.13 4.29 -15.00
C ARG A 159 -5.84 5.07 -15.23
N VAL A 160 -4.99 4.61 -16.15
CA VAL A 160 -3.72 5.31 -16.47
C VAL A 160 -3.97 6.71 -17.02
N ASP A 161 -4.99 6.86 -17.87
CA ASP A 161 -5.36 8.16 -18.47
C ASP A 161 -5.73 9.23 -17.45
N ASP A 162 -6.21 8.83 -16.26
CA ASP A 162 -6.57 9.75 -15.18
C ASP A 162 -5.36 10.19 -14.34
N ILE A 163 -4.18 9.58 -14.55
CA ILE A 163 -2.94 9.90 -13.85
C ILE A 163 -2.35 11.19 -14.43
N GLN A 164 -2.05 12.15 -13.55
CA GLN A 164 -1.52 13.44 -13.94
C GLN A 164 -0.20 13.29 -14.74
N PRO A 165 0.03 14.10 -15.80
CA PRO A 165 1.24 14.01 -16.63
C PRO A 165 2.53 13.99 -15.82
N ALA A 166 2.68 14.89 -14.84
CA ALA A 166 3.85 14.97 -13.95
C ALA A 166 4.13 13.68 -13.15
N ILE A 167 3.13 12.81 -12.97
CA ILE A 167 3.28 11.50 -12.33
C ILE A 167 3.59 10.41 -13.35
N ARG A 168 2.99 10.47 -14.55
CA ARG A 168 3.29 9.52 -15.65
C ARG A 168 4.71 9.70 -16.18
N GLU A 169 5.17 10.93 -16.31
CA GLU A 169 6.47 11.28 -16.90
C GLU A 169 7.68 10.78 -16.11
N ILE A 170 7.53 10.53 -14.80
CA ILE A 170 8.64 10.02 -13.98
C ILE A 170 8.76 8.49 -14.01
N ALA A 171 7.77 7.78 -14.57
CA ALA A 171 7.73 6.32 -14.57
C ALA A 171 8.51 5.75 -15.74
N ASP A 172 9.45 4.86 -15.44
CA ASP A 172 10.25 4.14 -16.44
C ASP A 172 9.46 2.98 -17.06
N ILE A 173 8.45 2.48 -16.36
CA ILE A 173 7.50 1.50 -16.88
C ILE A 173 6.08 1.79 -16.39
N THR A 174 5.11 1.65 -17.29
CA THR A 174 3.68 1.66 -16.97
C THR A 174 3.03 0.39 -17.49
N VAL A 175 2.36 -0.35 -16.61
CA VAL A 175 1.44 -1.43 -16.98
C VAL A 175 0.03 -0.87 -16.93
N ASP A 176 -0.76 -1.07 -17.98
CA ASP A 176 -2.14 -0.57 -18.07
C ASP A 176 -3.13 -1.73 -18.26
N TYR A 177 -3.96 -1.97 -17.24
CA TYR A 177 -5.05 -2.95 -17.28
C TYR A 177 -6.42 -2.27 -17.29
N GLY A 178 -6.49 -1.01 -17.74
CA GLY A 178 -7.71 -0.23 -17.79
C GLY A 178 -8.26 0.11 -16.41
N ILE A 179 -9.59 0.14 -16.31
CA ILE A 179 -10.29 0.52 -15.07
C ILE A 179 -10.15 -0.54 -13.98
N ARG A 180 -9.83 -0.10 -12.76
CA ARG A 180 -9.61 -1.00 -11.62
C ARG A 180 -10.91 -1.43 -10.93
N LYS A 181 -10.87 -2.65 -10.39
CA LYS A 181 -12.01 -3.39 -9.80
C LYS A 181 -12.81 -2.54 -8.81
N TYR A 182 -12.14 -1.85 -7.89
CA TYR A 182 -12.79 -1.09 -6.81
C TYR A 182 -12.92 0.42 -7.08
N HIS A 183 -12.92 0.85 -8.35
CA HIS A 183 -13.03 2.27 -8.70
C HIS A 183 -14.29 2.98 -8.17
N THR A 184 -15.39 2.25 -7.98
CA THR A 184 -16.67 2.81 -7.50
C THR A 184 -16.58 3.36 -6.08
N TYR A 185 -15.66 2.85 -5.26
CA TYR A 185 -15.40 3.38 -3.92
C TYR A 185 -14.74 4.76 -3.93
N LYS A 186 -14.07 5.15 -5.04
CA LYS A 186 -13.33 6.41 -5.21
C LYS A 186 -12.21 6.65 -4.19
N ARG A 187 -11.96 5.69 -3.29
CA ARG A 187 -10.92 5.67 -2.25
C ARG A 187 -10.03 4.45 -2.44
N SER A 188 -8.79 4.53 -1.98
CA SER A 188 -7.86 3.37 -1.98
C SER A 188 -8.23 2.39 -0.85
N ALA A 189 -7.44 1.34 -0.61
CA ALA A 189 -7.77 0.29 0.37
C ALA A 189 -8.12 0.84 1.76
N THR A 190 -9.02 0.16 2.47
CA THR A 190 -9.23 0.36 3.91
C THR A 190 -7.92 0.17 4.66
N ILE A 191 -7.59 1.06 5.61
CA ILE A 191 -6.38 0.98 6.44
C ILE A 191 -6.76 0.87 7.91
N VAL A 192 -6.27 -0.15 8.58
CA VAL A 192 -6.45 -0.38 10.02
C VAL A 192 -5.07 -0.52 10.67
N ARG A 193 -4.91 0.12 11.83
CA ARG A 193 -3.75 -0.06 12.70
C ARG A 193 -4.01 -1.20 13.68
N PHE A 194 -3.04 -2.08 13.82
CA PHE A 194 -3.04 -3.22 14.74
C PHE A 194 -1.91 -3.06 15.77
N PRO A 195 -2.09 -3.55 17.01
CA PRO A 195 -3.27 -4.29 17.52
C PRO A 195 -4.44 -3.41 17.99
N GLU A 196 -4.33 -2.09 17.93
CA GLU A 196 -5.32 -1.16 18.51
C GLU A 196 -6.67 -1.16 17.77
N LEU A 197 -6.72 -1.69 16.54
CA LEU A 197 -7.88 -1.73 15.65
C LEU A 197 -8.41 -0.34 15.30
N GLU A 198 -7.50 0.64 15.26
CA GLU A 198 -7.80 2.01 14.90
C GLU A 198 -7.93 2.12 13.38
N VAL A 199 -9.08 2.61 12.91
CA VAL A 199 -9.31 2.86 11.48
C VAL A 199 -8.57 4.13 11.06
N VAL A 200 -7.48 3.96 10.33
CA VAL A 200 -6.69 5.07 9.77
C VAL A 200 -7.40 5.64 8.54
N ARG A 201 -7.95 4.77 7.70
CA ARG A 201 -8.70 5.14 6.50
C ARG A 201 -9.86 4.20 6.24
N ILE A 202 -11.04 4.78 6.12
CA ILE A 202 -12.23 4.15 5.53
C ILE A 202 -12.05 4.14 4.01
N GLY A 203 -11.83 2.96 3.43
CA GLY A 203 -11.42 2.83 2.03
C GLY A 203 -12.30 1.88 1.23
N SER A 204 -11.74 1.33 0.15
CA SER A 204 -12.37 0.26 -0.62
C SER A 204 -12.74 -0.91 0.29
N CYS A 205 -13.95 -1.44 0.11
CA CYS A 205 -14.50 -2.60 0.81
C CYS A 205 -14.58 -2.46 2.35
N TYR A 206 -14.64 -1.22 2.87
CA TYR A 206 -14.69 -0.98 4.31
C TYR A 206 -15.83 -1.73 5.00
N GLU A 207 -17.02 -1.68 4.41
CA GLU A 207 -18.23 -2.34 4.91
C GLU A 207 -18.06 -3.86 5.02
N LEU A 208 -17.32 -4.47 4.08
CA LEU A 208 -17.02 -5.90 4.11
C LEU A 208 -15.98 -6.22 5.18
N VAL A 209 -14.92 -5.41 5.29
CA VAL A 209 -13.90 -5.54 6.34
C VAL A 209 -14.52 -5.41 7.73
N ALA A 210 -15.36 -4.40 7.94
CA ALA A 210 -16.06 -4.16 9.19
C ALA A 210 -16.98 -5.35 9.54
N ASP A 211 -17.73 -5.87 8.57
CA ASP A 211 -18.61 -7.02 8.79
C ASP A 211 -17.84 -8.30 9.17
N VAL A 212 -16.68 -8.56 8.54
CA VAL A 212 -15.78 -9.68 8.89
C VAL A 212 -15.31 -9.55 10.35
N LEU A 213 -14.78 -8.39 10.72
CA LEU A 213 -14.27 -8.13 12.07
C LEU A 213 -15.37 -8.22 13.14
N ARG A 214 -16.56 -7.71 12.83
CA ARG A 214 -17.72 -7.76 13.74
C ARG A 214 -18.21 -9.18 13.96
N ARG A 215 -18.48 -9.94 12.89
CA ARG A 215 -19.09 -11.27 13.01
C ARG A 215 -18.17 -12.26 13.69
N HIS A 216 -16.90 -12.29 13.28
CA HIS A 216 -15.95 -13.32 13.68
C HIS A 216 -15.13 -12.94 14.92
N PHE A 217 -14.84 -11.66 15.11
CA PHE A 217 -13.93 -11.22 16.18
C PHE A 217 -14.56 -10.27 17.20
N LYS A 218 -15.85 -9.94 17.06
CA LYS A 218 -16.61 -9.04 17.94
C LYS A 218 -15.98 -7.65 18.05
N VAL A 219 -15.41 -7.18 16.95
CA VAL A 219 -14.83 -5.85 16.82
C VAL A 219 -15.79 -4.97 16.04
N GLU A 220 -16.23 -3.87 16.65
CA GLU A 220 -17.01 -2.84 15.99
C GLU A 220 -16.07 -1.74 15.50
N LEU A 221 -16.12 -1.43 14.21
CA LEU A 221 -15.41 -0.30 13.62
C LEU A 221 -16.36 0.92 13.53
N PRO A 222 -15.84 2.17 13.48
CA PRO A 222 -16.68 3.36 13.34
C PRO A 222 -17.53 3.36 12.05
N ASP A 223 -18.65 4.07 12.06
CA ASP A 223 -19.46 4.26 10.86
C ASP A 223 -18.72 5.08 9.79
N ASP A 224 -18.97 4.79 8.50
CA ASP A 224 -18.48 5.64 7.40
C ASP A 224 -19.36 6.90 7.30
N PRO A 225 -18.79 8.11 7.51
CA PRO A 225 -19.55 9.35 7.36
C PRO A 225 -19.93 9.65 5.89
N GLY A 226 -19.47 8.83 4.94
CA GLY A 226 -19.74 8.95 3.52
C GLY A 226 -18.72 9.84 2.79
N THR A 227 -18.70 9.73 1.46
CA THR A 227 -17.74 10.48 0.62
C THR A 227 -17.99 11.98 0.60
N ASP A 228 -19.22 12.42 0.89
CA ASP A 228 -19.56 13.85 0.89
C ASP A 228 -18.97 14.54 2.12
N ALA A 229 -19.02 13.88 3.29
CA ALA A 229 -18.48 14.41 4.54
C ALA A 229 -16.97 14.17 4.69
N ASN A 230 -16.46 13.03 4.20
CA ASN A 230 -15.03 12.71 4.22
C ASN A 230 -14.57 12.10 2.88
N PRO A 231 -14.24 12.92 1.87
CA PRO A 231 -13.86 12.41 0.54
C PRO A 231 -12.64 11.47 0.57
N SER A 232 -11.65 11.75 1.44
CA SER A 232 -10.41 10.97 1.49
C SER A 232 -10.56 9.67 2.29
N GLY A 233 -11.54 9.61 3.19
CA GLY A 233 -11.78 8.53 4.14
C GLY A 233 -10.76 8.47 5.29
N HIS A 234 -9.75 9.35 5.33
CA HIS A 234 -8.80 9.35 6.45
C HIS A 234 -9.49 9.91 7.70
N LEU A 235 -9.36 9.18 8.80
CA LEU A 235 -9.85 9.64 10.11
C LEU A 235 -8.75 10.32 10.92
N GLN A 236 -7.47 10.05 10.57
CA GLN A 236 -6.29 10.51 11.31
C GLN A 236 -5.16 10.98 10.39
N GLU A 237 -5.48 11.86 9.43
CA GLU A 237 -4.54 12.26 8.36
C GLU A 237 -3.24 12.92 8.85
N PHE A 238 -3.26 13.53 10.04
CA PHE A 238 -2.14 14.26 10.65
C PHE A 238 -1.60 13.64 11.94
N ALA A 239 -2.09 12.46 12.35
CA ALA A 239 -1.67 11.82 13.59
C ALA A 239 -0.22 11.28 13.56
N LEU A 240 0.46 11.34 12.42
CA LEU A 240 1.86 10.93 12.24
C LEU A 240 2.76 12.15 11.95
N PRO A 241 3.05 13.03 12.94
CA PRO A 241 4.03 14.08 12.74
C PRO A 241 5.44 13.51 12.48
N ASP A 242 6.22 14.26 11.73
CA ASP A 242 7.62 13.96 11.40
C ASP A 242 8.49 14.20 12.64
N LEU A 243 9.18 13.16 13.15
CA LEU A 243 10.02 13.26 14.35
C LEU A 243 11.51 13.43 14.03
N SER A 244 11.90 13.59 12.76
CA SER A 244 13.29 13.92 12.41
C SER A 244 13.66 15.39 12.66
N ALA A 245 12.84 16.13 13.41
CA ALA A 245 13.08 17.52 13.82
C ALA A 245 13.20 17.65 15.35
N GLY A 246 13.86 16.68 15.99
CA GLY A 246 14.32 16.74 17.38
C GLY A 246 15.83 16.65 17.44
#